data_AF-A0A8X6U9U5-F1
#
_entry.id   AF-A0A8X6U9U5-F1
#
_cell.length_a   1.000
_cell.length_b   1.000
_cell.length_c   1.000
_cell.angle_alpha   90.00
_cell.angle_beta   90.00
_cell.angle_gamma   90.00
#
_symmetry.space_group_name_H-M   'P 1'
#
loop_
_entity.id
_entity.type
_entity.pdbx_description
1 polymer ?
#
loop_
_entity_poly.entity_id
_entity_poly.type
_entity_poly.pdbx_seq_one_letter_code
_entity_poly.pdbx_strand_id
1 'polypeptide(L)'
;MILAFEILLVCGATIVIADSSVSVTLNDIKEMNVHCDYLDNCEQRFGGGDDLSSYTCDCHSICIEYNTCCIDSEYRNATRIPTPRTDDECLRVYGRTDLSVYMIDKCKNRDIPSEPLCESSAEESNDPFLMIPVTSSVTSKNYKNYFCALCNENINEDQIVFWNLRLTGKTQRVQDSTMPNMLYNTTLKSWVVLEGDGSSTAISVKIEPVSVPEIRRCKPINTACAKEW
;
A
#
# COMPACT_ATOMS: atom_id res chain seq x y z
N MET A 1 72.71 12.86 14.31
CA MET A 1 71.69 11.81 14.12
C MET A 1 70.37 12.53 13.94
N ILE A 2 70.00 12.72 12.67
CA ILE A 2 68.83 13.46 12.19
C ILE A 2 67.69 12.44 12.14
N LEU A 3 66.51 12.75 12.68
CA LEU A 3 65.25 12.17 12.19
C LEU A 3 64.12 13.17 12.46
N ALA A 4 63.42 13.46 11.37
CA ALA A 4 62.51 14.57 11.17
C ALA A 4 61.06 14.18 11.45
N PHE A 5 60.27 15.23 11.68
CA PHE A 5 58.80 15.29 11.70
C PHE A 5 58.17 14.64 10.46
N GLU A 6 57.12 13.84 10.67
CA GLU A 6 55.96 13.81 9.77
C GLU A 6 54.68 13.71 10.60
N ILE A 7 53.89 14.79 10.60
CA ILE A 7 52.47 14.79 11.00
C ILE A 7 51.71 14.80 9.68
N LEU A 8 51.09 13.66 9.33
CA LEU A 8 50.20 13.55 8.18
C LEU A 8 48.85 14.16 8.54
N LEU A 9 48.59 15.36 8.04
CA LEU A 9 47.34 16.08 8.17
C LEU A 9 46.45 15.70 6.97
N VAL A 10 45.58 14.70 7.15
CA VAL A 10 44.62 14.29 6.13
C VAL A 10 43.42 15.25 6.18
N CYS A 11 43.39 16.22 5.27
CA CYS A 11 42.21 17.02 4.98
C CYS A 11 41.15 16.14 4.30
N GLY A 12 40.25 15.55 5.10
CA GLY A 12 39.02 14.93 4.58
C GLY A 12 38.04 16.02 4.17
N ALA A 13 37.98 16.35 2.87
CA ALA A 13 36.89 17.15 2.32
C ALA A 13 35.59 16.34 2.43
N THR A 14 34.72 16.74 3.35
CA THR A 14 33.36 16.22 3.45
C THR A 14 32.55 16.84 2.31
N ILE A 15 32.26 16.04 1.28
CA ILE A 15 31.30 16.42 0.24
C ILE A 15 29.92 16.37 0.90
N VAL A 16 29.40 17.53 1.28
CA VAL A 16 27.98 17.70 1.60
C VAL A 16 27.25 17.74 0.26
N ILE A 17 26.67 16.62 -0.15
CA ILE A 17 25.69 16.62 -1.24
C ILE A 17 24.43 17.26 -0.65
N ALA A 18 24.24 18.55 -0.93
CA ALA A 18 22.97 19.20 -0.68
C ALA A 18 21.98 18.64 -1.71
N ASP A 19 21.06 17.80 -1.24
CA ASP A 19 19.96 17.29 -2.05
C ASP A 19 19.01 18.48 -2.32
N SER A 20 19.21 19.16 -3.44
CA SER A 20 18.29 20.22 -3.86
C SER A 20 17.08 19.56 -4.49
N SER A 21 16.06 19.28 -3.69
CA SER A 21 14.74 18.92 -4.23
C SER A 21 14.20 20.13 -4.98
N VAL A 22 14.27 20.11 -6.31
CA VAL A 22 13.64 21.12 -7.17
C VAL A 22 12.15 20.83 -7.17
N SER A 23 11.34 21.72 -6.61
CA SER A 23 9.88 21.58 -6.60
C SER A 23 9.30 22.17 -7.89
N VAL A 24 8.58 21.39 -8.69
CA VAL A 24 7.88 21.88 -9.90
C VAL A 24 6.60 22.62 -9.51
N THR A 25 6.37 23.77 -10.16
CA THR A 25 5.16 24.60 -10.04
C THR A 25 4.20 24.40 -11.20
N LEU A 26 2.94 24.79 -11.04
CA LEU A 26 1.93 24.70 -12.10
C LEU A 26 2.31 25.55 -13.34
N ASN A 27 3.06 26.63 -13.15
CA ASN A 27 3.54 27.45 -14.25
C ASN A 27 4.63 26.73 -15.05
N ASP A 28 5.53 26.00 -14.39
CA ASP A 28 6.55 25.20 -15.07
C ASP A 28 5.89 24.14 -15.98
N ILE A 29 4.83 23.49 -15.51
CA ILE A 29 4.06 22.51 -16.32
C ILE A 29 3.38 23.19 -17.53
N LYS A 30 2.76 24.36 -17.31
CA LYS A 30 2.14 25.15 -18.40
C LYS A 30 3.16 25.57 -19.45
N GLU A 31 4.37 25.93 -19.04
CA GLU A 31 5.47 26.33 -19.93
C GLU A 31 6.03 25.16 -20.73
N MET A 32 5.98 23.93 -20.19
CA MET A 32 6.44 22.72 -20.88
C MET A 32 5.46 22.18 -21.94
N ASN A 33 4.27 22.78 -22.10
CA ASN A 33 3.22 22.37 -23.04
C ASN A 33 2.86 20.86 -22.91
N VAL A 34 3.01 20.30 -21.71
CA VAL A 34 2.61 18.93 -21.40
C VAL A 34 1.15 18.95 -20.97
N HIS A 35 0.30 18.19 -21.66
CA HIS A 35 -1.10 18.05 -21.31
C HIS A 35 -1.24 16.92 -20.28
N CYS A 36 -0.96 17.22 -19.02
CA CYS A 36 -1.54 16.43 -17.94
C CYS A 36 -3.00 16.85 -17.90
N ASP A 37 -3.91 15.95 -18.29
CA ASP A 37 -5.35 16.19 -18.21
C ASP A 37 -5.64 16.82 -16.83
N TYR A 38 -6.44 17.89 -16.82
CA TYR A 38 -6.73 18.86 -15.75
C TYR A 38 -7.27 18.29 -14.41
N LEU A 39 -6.88 17.08 -14.05
CA LEU A 39 -7.24 16.29 -12.88
C LEU A 39 -6.28 16.50 -11.69
N ASP A 40 -5.25 17.35 -11.88
CA ASP A 40 -4.16 17.60 -10.93
C ASP A 40 -4.27 18.95 -10.17
N ASN A 41 -5.45 19.59 -10.17
CA ASN A 41 -5.65 20.85 -9.46
C ASN A 41 -6.93 20.89 -8.60
N CYS A 42 -6.89 21.68 -7.54
CA CYS A 42 -7.95 21.86 -6.56
C CYS A 42 -8.96 22.95 -6.93
N GLU A 43 -8.61 23.86 -7.84
CA GLU A 43 -9.49 24.95 -8.28
C GLU A 43 -10.60 24.50 -9.24
N GLN A 44 -10.33 23.55 -10.14
CA GLN A 44 -11.33 23.00 -11.07
C GLN A 44 -12.04 21.79 -10.47
N ARG A 45 -12.78 22.01 -9.37
CA ARG A 45 -13.76 21.04 -8.91
C ARG A 45 -14.93 21.02 -9.89
N PHE A 46 -14.84 20.20 -10.93
CA PHE A 46 -16.00 19.86 -11.76
C PHE A 46 -17.10 19.32 -10.83
N GLY A 47 -18.25 19.99 -10.79
CA GLY A 47 -19.38 19.72 -9.88
C GLY A 47 -20.12 18.40 -10.13
N GLY A 48 -19.40 17.31 -10.42
CA GLY A 48 -19.91 15.94 -10.45
C GLY A 48 -19.29 15.18 -9.28
N GLY A 49 -20.11 14.79 -8.30
CA GLY A 49 -19.65 14.32 -7.00
C GLY A 49 -18.59 13.24 -7.04
N ASP A 50 -17.58 13.39 -6.17
CA ASP A 50 -16.80 12.39 -5.42
C ASP A 50 -16.53 11.00 -6.05
N ASP A 51 -16.52 10.87 -7.37
CA ASP A 51 -16.04 9.66 -8.01
C ASP A 51 -14.51 9.70 -7.95
N LEU A 52 -13.96 9.22 -6.84
CA LEU A 52 -12.53 9.15 -6.52
C LEU A 52 -11.68 8.49 -7.62
N SER A 53 -12.32 7.84 -8.61
CA SER A 53 -11.73 7.27 -9.83
C SER A 53 -11.33 8.29 -10.90
N SER A 54 -11.87 9.52 -10.88
CA SER A 54 -11.59 10.50 -11.94
C SER A 54 -10.40 11.41 -11.65
N TYR A 55 -9.81 11.38 -10.45
CA TYR A 55 -8.74 12.28 -10.04
C TYR A 55 -7.45 11.54 -9.67
N THR A 56 -6.32 12.10 -10.06
CA THR A 56 -4.96 11.58 -9.86
C THR A 56 -4.32 12.06 -8.56
N CYS A 57 -4.87 13.11 -7.94
CA CYS A 57 -4.38 13.73 -6.70
C CYS A 57 -5.50 14.05 -5.69
N ASP A 58 -5.13 14.48 -4.48
CA ASP A 58 -6.01 14.84 -3.37
C ASP A 58 -5.80 16.30 -2.92
N CYS A 59 -6.91 16.98 -2.60
CA CYS A 59 -6.96 18.38 -2.15
C CYS A 59 -7.25 18.54 -0.66
N HIS A 60 -7.28 17.45 0.10
CA HIS A 60 -7.55 17.46 1.53
C HIS A 60 -6.24 17.31 2.32
N SER A 61 -6.24 17.68 3.59
CA SER A 61 -5.04 17.64 4.44
C SER A 61 -4.35 16.27 4.51
N ILE A 62 -5.12 15.18 4.33
CA ILE A 62 -4.60 13.83 4.35
C ILE A 62 -3.68 13.50 3.17
N CYS A 63 -3.72 14.30 2.10
CA CYS A 63 -2.88 14.08 0.91
C CYS A 63 -1.37 14.10 1.25
N ILE A 64 -0.97 14.82 2.30
CA ILE A 64 0.42 14.90 2.73
C ILE A 64 0.89 13.53 3.24
N GLU A 65 0.02 12.81 3.95
CA GLU A 65 0.35 11.51 4.54
C GLU A 65 0.67 10.46 3.48
N TYR A 66 -0.05 10.50 2.35
CA TYR A 66 0.08 9.55 1.24
C TYR A 66 0.88 10.10 0.06
N ASN A 67 1.40 11.32 0.16
CA ASN A 67 2.06 12.04 -0.91
C ASN A 67 1.24 12.09 -2.21
N THR A 68 -0.08 12.31 -2.07
CA THR A 68 -1.03 12.40 -3.17
C THR A 68 -1.49 13.83 -3.43
N CYS A 69 -0.88 14.84 -2.81
CA CYS A 69 -1.33 16.23 -2.92
C CYS A 69 -1.29 16.76 -4.35
N CYS A 70 -2.38 17.42 -4.76
CA CYS A 70 -2.39 18.19 -6.01
C CYS A 70 -1.36 19.31 -5.98
N ILE A 71 -0.93 19.77 -7.16
CA ILE A 71 0.17 20.74 -7.27
C ILE A 71 -0.14 22.10 -6.64
N ASP A 72 -1.42 22.49 -6.67
CA ASP A 72 -1.99 23.73 -6.12
C ASP A 72 -2.63 23.53 -4.75
N SER A 73 -2.53 22.32 -4.17
CA SER A 73 -3.04 22.05 -2.84
C SER A 73 -2.27 22.88 -1.80
N GLU A 74 -3.00 23.60 -0.94
CA GLU A 74 -2.41 24.34 0.18
C GLU A 74 -1.59 23.44 1.13
N TYR A 75 -1.91 22.14 1.12
CA TYR A 75 -1.27 21.13 1.95
C TYR A 75 0.07 20.66 1.38
N ARG A 76 0.32 20.80 0.06
CA ARG A 76 1.57 20.33 -0.59
C ARG A 76 2.82 20.98 0.01
N ASN A 77 2.72 22.27 0.34
CA ASN A 77 3.83 23.07 0.89
C ASN A 77 3.64 23.40 2.38
N ALA A 78 2.84 22.63 3.10
CA ALA A 78 2.63 22.87 4.52
C ALA A 78 3.97 22.79 5.28
N THR A 79 4.31 23.86 6.01
CA THR A 79 5.57 23.99 6.78
C THR A 79 5.77 22.95 7.87
N ARG A 80 4.71 22.19 8.20
CA ARG A 80 4.77 20.97 9.00
C ARG A 80 4.40 19.82 8.08
N ILE A 81 5.40 19.24 7.43
CA ILE A 81 5.25 17.99 6.68
C ILE A 81 5.30 16.87 7.72
N PRO A 82 4.18 16.24 8.14
CA PRO A 82 4.28 14.90 8.70
C PRO A 82 5.07 14.07 7.69
N THR A 83 6.13 13.40 8.14
CA THR A 83 6.89 12.47 7.30
C THR A 83 5.90 11.59 6.55
N PRO A 84 5.96 11.53 5.21
CA PRO A 84 5.08 10.68 4.43
C PRO A 84 5.04 9.28 5.04
N ARG A 85 3.90 8.60 4.96
CA ARG A 85 3.82 7.19 5.34
C ARG A 85 4.66 6.39 4.35
N THR A 86 5.95 6.26 4.63
CA THR A 86 6.90 5.53 3.78
C THR A 86 6.67 4.02 3.81
N ASP A 87 5.88 3.53 4.76
CA ASP A 87 5.65 2.11 5.00
C ASP A 87 4.39 1.59 4.28
N ASP A 88 3.58 2.49 3.71
CA ASP A 88 2.33 2.15 3.04
C ASP A 88 2.60 1.98 1.54
N GLU A 89 2.36 0.78 1.01
CA GLU A 89 2.47 0.47 -0.41
C GLU A 89 1.06 0.45 -1.04
N CYS A 90 0.96 0.88 -2.29
CA CYS A 90 -0.28 0.73 -3.04
C CYS A 90 -0.44 -0.71 -3.52
N LEU A 91 -1.30 -1.48 -2.85
CA LEU A 91 -1.48 -2.90 -3.13
C LEU A 91 -2.84 -3.20 -3.72
N ARG A 92 -2.85 -4.12 -4.67
CA ARG A 92 -4.08 -4.66 -5.26
C ARG A 92 -4.73 -5.64 -4.29
N VAL A 93 -6.01 -5.45 -4.03
CA VAL A 93 -6.78 -6.35 -3.15
C VAL A 93 -7.01 -7.70 -3.84
N TYR A 94 -6.80 -8.79 -3.10
CA TYR A 94 -6.90 -10.14 -3.66
C TYR A 94 -8.28 -10.42 -4.29
N GLY A 95 -8.27 -11.01 -5.49
CA GLY A 95 -9.50 -11.32 -6.23
C GLY A 95 -10.26 -10.09 -6.75
N ARG A 96 -9.67 -8.89 -6.71
CA ARG A 96 -10.25 -7.64 -7.22
C ARG A 96 -9.36 -7.04 -8.30
N THR A 97 -9.91 -6.69 -9.45
CA THR A 97 -9.20 -5.93 -10.52
C THR A 97 -9.39 -4.42 -10.37
N ASP A 98 -10.46 -4.03 -9.68
CA ASP A 98 -11.01 -2.68 -9.57
C ASP A 98 -10.61 -1.97 -8.27
N LEU A 99 -9.85 -2.65 -7.40
CA LEU A 99 -9.58 -2.17 -6.05
C LEU A 99 -8.10 -2.35 -5.69
N SER A 100 -7.41 -1.22 -5.58
CA SER A 100 -6.11 -1.11 -4.94
C SER A 100 -6.21 -0.14 -3.77
N VAL A 101 -5.51 -0.40 -2.68
CA VAL A 101 -5.60 0.32 -1.40
C VAL A 101 -4.20 0.44 -0.80
N TYR A 102 -3.93 1.54 -0.11
CA TYR A 102 -2.69 1.72 0.64
C TYR A 102 -2.67 0.77 1.85
N MET A 103 -1.66 -0.09 1.91
CA MET A 103 -1.48 -1.08 2.97
C MET A 103 -0.02 -1.21 3.36
N ILE A 104 0.23 -1.49 4.63
CA ILE A 104 1.57 -1.87 5.12
C ILE A 104 1.80 -3.35 4.81
N ASP A 105 2.84 -3.65 4.03
CA ASP A 105 3.21 -5.01 3.60
C ASP A 105 4.59 -5.49 4.04
N LYS A 106 5.33 -4.63 4.77
CA LYS A 106 6.66 -4.90 5.32
C LYS A 106 6.66 -4.73 6.82
N CYS A 107 7.55 -5.43 7.50
CA CYS A 107 7.71 -5.30 8.94
C CYS A 107 8.76 -4.27 9.33
N LYS A 108 8.41 -3.37 10.26
CA LYS A 108 9.38 -2.47 10.92
C LYS A 108 10.42 -3.24 11.72
N ASN A 109 9.96 -4.24 12.47
CA ASN A 109 10.82 -5.12 13.23
C ASN A 109 11.02 -6.43 12.47
N ARG A 110 12.25 -6.70 12.05
CA ARG A 110 12.60 -7.90 11.27
C ARG A 110 12.97 -9.11 12.12
N ASP A 111 13.11 -8.94 13.43
CA ASP A 111 13.58 -9.99 14.34
C ASP A 111 12.43 -10.73 15.04
N ILE A 112 11.22 -10.63 14.51
CA ILE A 112 10.02 -11.23 15.10
C ILE A 112 9.43 -12.35 14.24
N PRO A 113 8.86 -13.40 14.84
CA PRO A 113 8.39 -14.58 14.11
C PRO A 113 7.32 -14.32 13.04
N SER A 114 6.59 -13.20 13.13
CA SER A 114 5.55 -12.83 12.18
C SER A 114 6.08 -12.15 10.92
N GLU A 115 7.35 -11.73 10.88
CA GLU A 115 7.95 -11.09 9.71
C GLU A 115 7.86 -11.93 8.42
N PRO A 116 8.28 -13.21 8.39
CA PRO A 116 8.25 -13.98 7.14
C PRO A 116 6.82 -14.19 6.66
N LEU A 117 5.85 -14.29 7.57
CA LEU A 117 4.43 -14.42 7.23
C LEU A 117 3.85 -13.10 6.72
N CYS A 118 4.23 -11.97 7.30
CA CYS A 118 3.85 -10.67 6.77
C CYS A 118 4.33 -10.51 5.33
N GLU A 119 5.60 -10.76 5.05
CA GLU A 119 6.21 -10.44 3.76
C GLU A 119 5.94 -11.50 2.68
N SER A 120 5.56 -12.73 3.06
CA SER A 120 5.21 -13.80 2.12
C SER A 120 3.92 -13.56 1.31
N SER A 121 3.75 -14.37 0.27
CA SER A 121 2.50 -14.47 -0.49
C SER A 121 1.66 -15.68 -0.08
N ALA A 122 0.35 -15.58 -0.22
CA ALA A 122 -0.59 -16.65 0.11
C ALA A 122 -0.36 -17.88 -0.77
N GLU A 123 -0.02 -17.68 -2.04
CA GLU A 123 0.28 -18.73 -3.01
C GLU A 123 1.55 -19.51 -2.69
N GLU A 124 2.66 -18.81 -2.35
CA GLU A 124 3.95 -19.44 -2.07
C GLU A 124 3.93 -20.20 -0.75
N SER A 125 3.32 -19.61 0.27
CA SER A 125 3.16 -20.23 1.58
C SER A 125 2.02 -21.24 1.64
N ASN A 126 1.20 -21.33 0.57
CA ASN A 126 -0.01 -22.15 0.53
C ASN A 126 -0.92 -21.88 1.75
N ASP A 127 -1.01 -20.62 2.16
CA ASP A 127 -1.79 -20.17 3.32
C ASP A 127 -2.78 -19.08 2.89
N PRO A 128 -4.09 -19.38 2.82
CA PRO A 128 -5.10 -18.43 2.38
C PRO A 128 -5.28 -17.26 3.36
N PHE A 129 -4.86 -17.36 4.63
CA PHE A 129 -5.04 -16.25 5.57
C PHE A 129 -4.11 -15.07 5.26
N LEU A 130 -3.03 -15.31 4.52
CA LEU A 130 -2.08 -14.28 4.11
C LEU A 130 -2.62 -13.32 3.03
N MET A 131 -3.72 -13.68 2.36
CA MET A 131 -4.38 -12.82 1.37
C MET A 131 -5.47 -11.92 1.96
N ILE A 132 -5.78 -12.07 3.26
CA ILE A 132 -6.87 -11.35 3.93
C ILE A 132 -6.29 -10.13 4.62
N PRO A 133 -6.56 -8.91 4.11
CA PRO A 133 -6.13 -7.69 4.77
C PRO A 133 -6.83 -7.51 6.11
N VAL A 134 -6.17 -6.74 6.97
CA VAL A 134 -6.76 -6.32 8.24
C VAL A 134 -6.64 -4.82 8.43
N THR A 135 -7.57 -4.25 9.18
CA THR A 135 -7.56 -2.83 9.57
C THR A 135 -7.46 -2.72 11.08
N SER A 136 -6.51 -1.92 11.56
CA SER A 136 -6.44 -1.53 12.98
C SER A 136 -7.57 -0.54 13.28
N SER A 137 -8.47 -0.88 14.19
CA SER A 137 -9.55 0.02 14.60
C SER A 137 -9.05 1.19 15.45
N VAL A 138 -7.80 1.12 15.94
CA VAL A 138 -7.17 2.17 16.76
C VAL A 138 -6.48 3.21 15.90
N THR A 139 -5.73 2.77 14.88
CA THR A 139 -4.90 3.66 14.05
C THR A 139 -5.48 3.90 12.65
N SER A 140 -6.59 3.25 12.32
CA SER A 140 -7.20 3.24 10.98
C SER A 140 -6.25 2.78 9.86
N LYS A 141 -5.15 2.09 10.22
CA LYS A 141 -4.18 1.56 9.25
C LYS A 141 -4.63 0.24 8.68
N ASN A 142 -4.38 0.07 7.38
CA ASN A 142 -4.59 -1.18 6.68
C ASN A 142 -3.27 -1.94 6.55
N TYR A 143 -3.32 -3.23 6.77
CA TYR A 143 -2.19 -4.14 6.69
C TYR A 143 -2.50 -5.22 5.66
N LYS A 144 -1.49 -5.64 4.89
CA LYS A 144 -1.63 -6.69 3.87
C LYS A 144 -2.24 -7.96 4.45
N ASN A 145 -1.86 -8.31 5.68
CA ASN A 145 -2.43 -9.41 6.46
C ASN A 145 -2.25 -9.17 7.97
N TYR A 146 -2.81 -10.06 8.78
CA TYR A 146 -2.73 -10.01 10.24
C TYR A 146 -1.29 -9.97 10.79
N PHE A 147 -0.38 -10.72 10.17
CA PHE A 147 1.01 -10.78 10.61
C PHE A 147 1.75 -9.45 10.42
N CYS A 148 1.40 -8.70 9.36
CA CYS A 148 1.90 -7.34 9.18
C CYS A 148 1.40 -6.38 10.26
N ALA A 149 0.17 -6.56 10.75
CA ALA A 149 -0.34 -5.75 11.86
C ALA A 149 0.44 -6.04 13.15
N LEU A 150 0.63 -7.33 13.47
CA LEU A 150 1.39 -7.77 14.64
C LEU A 150 2.85 -7.28 14.67
N CYS A 151 3.50 -7.21 13.50
CA CYS A 151 4.91 -6.83 13.45
C CYS A 151 5.15 -5.31 13.46
N ASN A 152 4.12 -4.52 13.17
CA ASN A 152 4.24 -3.06 13.05
C ASN A 152 3.62 -2.31 14.22
N GLU A 153 2.74 -2.93 14.98
CA GLU A 153 2.02 -2.30 16.08
C GLU A 153 1.82 -3.28 17.24
N ASN A 154 1.73 -2.74 18.46
CA ASN A 154 1.34 -3.51 19.62
C ASN A 154 -0.19 -3.51 19.73
N ILE A 155 -0.84 -4.40 18.96
CA ILE A 155 -2.29 -4.46 18.80
C ILE A 155 -2.85 -5.70 19.51
N ASN A 156 -3.97 -5.55 20.21
CA ASN A 156 -4.74 -6.67 20.74
C ASN A 156 -5.70 -7.23 19.68
N GLU A 157 -6.12 -8.49 19.81
CA GLU A 157 -7.01 -9.14 18.83
C GLU A 157 -8.36 -8.40 18.63
N ASP A 158 -8.88 -7.75 19.67
CA ASP A 158 -10.14 -6.99 19.63
C ASP A 158 -10.04 -5.65 18.88
N GLN A 159 -8.82 -5.23 18.54
CA GLN A 159 -8.52 -3.99 17.81
C GLN A 159 -8.24 -4.22 16.32
N ILE A 160 -8.38 -5.47 15.87
CA ILE A 160 -8.14 -5.89 14.49
C ILE A 160 -9.46 -6.25 13.81
N VAL A 161 -9.71 -5.63 12.66
CA VAL A 161 -10.87 -5.94 11.82
C VAL A 161 -10.38 -6.64 10.56
N PHE A 162 -10.72 -7.92 10.42
CA PHE A 162 -10.47 -8.69 9.20
C PHE A 162 -11.41 -8.24 8.08
N TRP A 163 -10.89 -8.15 6.86
CA TRP A 163 -11.71 -7.91 5.69
C TRP A 163 -12.54 -9.14 5.35
N ASN A 164 -13.68 -8.93 4.69
CA ASN A 164 -14.62 -10.00 4.42
C ASN A 164 -14.10 -10.89 3.30
N LEU A 165 -13.88 -12.17 3.61
CA LEU A 165 -13.56 -13.18 2.62
C LEU A 165 -14.84 -13.76 2.01
N ARG A 166 -14.96 -13.66 0.69
CA ARG A 166 -16.03 -14.31 -0.06
C ARG A 166 -15.48 -15.43 -0.92
N LEU A 167 -15.90 -16.64 -0.58
CA LEU A 167 -15.62 -17.84 -1.37
C LEU A 167 -16.84 -18.15 -2.25
N THR A 168 -16.60 -18.44 -3.53
CA THR A 168 -17.65 -18.90 -4.45
C THR A 168 -17.17 -20.14 -5.19
N GLY A 169 -18.02 -21.17 -5.21
CA GLY A 169 -17.73 -22.45 -5.84
C GLY A 169 -18.97 -23.34 -5.87
N LYS A 170 -18.87 -24.48 -6.56
CA LYS A 170 -19.97 -25.45 -6.67
C LYS A 170 -20.01 -26.46 -5.52
N THR A 171 -18.97 -26.51 -4.69
CA THR A 171 -18.85 -27.47 -3.58
C THR A 171 -19.70 -27.06 -2.38
N GLN A 172 -20.27 -28.05 -1.69
CA GLN A 172 -21.07 -27.84 -0.49
C GLN A 172 -20.23 -27.28 0.67
N ARG A 173 -18.94 -27.62 0.73
CA ARG A 173 -18.01 -27.14 1.76
C ARG A 173 -17.82 -25.61 1.77
N VAL A 174 -18.03 -24.97 0.62
CA VAL A 174 -18.01 -23.50 0.51
C VAL A 174 -19.30 -22.87 1.03
N GLN A 175 -20.40 -23.62 1.11
CA GLN A 175 -21.70 -23.15 1.60
C GLN A 175 -21.85 -23.29 3.11
N ASP A 176 -21.08 -24.17 3.75
CA ASP A 176 -21.25 -24.56 5.17
C ASP A 176 -20.77 -23.53 6.21
N SER A 177 -20.51 -22.27 5.82
CA SER A 177 -20.10 -21.13 6.68
C SER A 177 -18.82 -21.30 7.51
N THR A 178 -18.19 -22.48 7.52
CA THR A 178 -16.85 -22.73 8.05
C THR A 178 -15.81 -22.60 6.95
N MET A 179 -14.63 -22.03 7.26
CA MET A 179 -13.53 -21.96 6.30
C MET A 179 -13.12 -23.38 5.86
N PRO A 180 -13.20 -23.72 4.56
CA PRO A 180 -12.78 -25.03 4.07
C PRO A 180 -11.26 -25.14 4.04
N ASN A 181 -10.74 -26.38 4.07
CA ASN A 181 -9.32 -26.63 3.81
C ASN A 181 -9.01 -26.32 2.35
N MET A 182 -8.34 -25.18 2.15
CA MET A 182 -7.94 -24.69 0.84
C MET A 182 -6.47 -25.02 0.57
N LEU A 183 -6.17 -25.32 -0.69
CA LEU A 183 -4.80 -25.47 -1.19
C LEU A 183 -4.66 -24.66 -2.47
N TYR A 184 -3.51 -24.02 -2.64
CA TYR A 184 -3.17 -23.36 -3.89
C TYR A 184 -2.65 -24.39 -4.90
N ASN A 185 -3.37 -24.53 -6.01
CA ASN A 185 -2.96 -25.37 -7.11
C ASN A 185 -2.12 -24.54 -8.09
N THR A 186 -0.80 -24.76 -8.08
CA THR A 186 0.16 -24.01 -8.91
C THR A 186 -0.04 -24.22 -10.40
N THR A 187 -0.48 -25.41 -10.83
CA THR A 187 -0.79 -25.73 -12.23
C THR A 187 -1.99 -24.94 -12.73
N LEU A 188 -3.07 -24.90 -11.94
CA LEU A 188 -4.30 -24.18 -12.27
C LEU A 188 -4.24 -22.69 -11.92
N LYS A 189 -3.20 -22.26 -11.19
CA LYS A 189 -3.06 -20.92 -10.60
C LYS A 189 -4.33 -20.47 -9.87
N SER A 190 -4.88 -21.36 -9.07
CA SER A 190 -6.14 -21.12 -8.36
C SER A 190 -6.20 -21.89 -7.05
N TRP A 191 -7.00 -21.37 -6.12
CA TRP A 191 -7.33 -22.09 -4.89
C TRP A 191 -8.32 -23.21 -5.17
N VAL A 192 -8.07 -24.36 -4.56
CA VAL A 192 -8.93 -25.54 -4.62
C VAL A 192 -9.35 -25.96 -3.22
N VAL A 193 -10.54 -26.54 -3.10
CA VAL A 193 -11.00 -27.21 -1.89
C VAL A 193 -10.88 -28.71 -2.13
N LEU A 194 -10.25 -29.42 -1.20
CA LEU A 194 -10.21 -30.87 -1.23
C LEU A 194 -11.59 -31.43 -0.89
N GLU A 195 -12.03 -32.44 -1.62
CA GLU A 195 -13.26 -33.17 -1.39
C GLU A 195 -12.97 -34.46 -0.61
N GLY A 196 -14.01 -35.08 -0.05
CA GLY A 196 -13.88 -36.30 0.76
C GLY A 196 -13.41 -37.54 -0.01
N ASP A 197 -13.56 -37.54 -1.34
CA ASP A 197 -13.16 -38.62 -2.26
C ASP A 197 -11.73 -38.46 -2.80
N GLY A 198 -11.00 -37.44 -2.33
CA GLY A 198 -9.65 -37.10 -2.81
C GLY A 198 -9.64 -36.26 -4.09
N SER A 199 -10.81 -35.93 -4.66
CA SER A 199 -10.90 -34.94 -5.72
C SER A 199 -10.70 -33.51 -5.17
N SER A 200 -10.53 -32.54 -6.06
CA SER A 200 -10.43 -31.14 -5.66
C SER A 200 -11.23 -30.25 -6.63
N THR A 201 -11.89 -29.24 -6.06
CA THR A 201 -12.73 -28.31 -6.82
C THR A 201 -12.12 -26.92 -6.75
N ALA A 202 -11.89 -26.30 -7.91
CA ALA A 202 -11.45 -24.91 -7.96
C ALA A 202 -12.53 -23.96 -7.43
N ILE A 203 -12.08 -22.95 -6.67
CA ILE A 203 -12.94 -21.92 -6.08
C ILE A 203 -12.46 -20.54 -6.48
N SER A 204 -13.38 -19.58 -6.54
CA SER A 204 -13.02 -18.18 -6.67
C SER A 204 -13.04 -17.52 -5.30
N VAL A 205 -11.97 -16.77 -5.04
CA VAL A 205 -11.72 -16.07 -3.80
C VAL A 205 -11.79 -14.58 -4.09
N LYS A 206 -12.61 -13.85 -3.34
CA LYS A 206 -12.72 -12.40 -3.46
C LYS A 206 -12.70 -11.78 -2.08
N ILE A 207 -11.88 -10.75 -1.91
CA ILE A 207 -11.89 -9.94 -0.69
C ILE A 207 -12.85 -8.74 -0.90
N GLU A 208 -13.75 -8.58 0.06
CA GLU A 208 -14.67 -7.46 0.15
C GLU A 208 -14.23 -6.51 1.28
N PRO A 209 -14.13 -5.20 1.00
CA PRO A 209 -13.75 -4.22 2.01
C PRO A 209 -14.79 -4.20 3.14
N VAL A 210 -14.30 -4.07 4.37
CA VAL A 210 -15.16 -3.82 5.54
C VAL A 210 -15.61 -2.36 5.59
N SER A 211 -16.79 -2.11 6.15
CA SER A 211 -17.32 -0.77 6.37
C SER A 211 -16.62 -0.08 7.56
N VAL A 212 -15.30 0.05 7.49
CA VAL A 212 -14.50 0.88 8.40
C VAL A 212 -14.37 2.28 7.80
N PRO A 213 -14.27 3.34 8.63
CA PRO A 213 -14.38 4.71 8.15
C PRO A 213 -13.34 5.15 7.10
N GLU A 214 -12.23 4.44 6.89
CA GLU A 214 -11.14 4.95 6.04
C GLU A 214 -10.36 3.86 5.27
N ILE A 215 -11.02 3.16 4.34
CA ILE A 215 -10.28 2.42 3.31
C ILE A 215 -9.87 3.41 2.21
N ARG A 216 -8.58 3.77 2.20
CA ARG A 216 -8.00 4.69 1.21
C ARG A 216 -7.60 3.94 -0.06
N ARG A 217 -8.40 4.10 -1.10
CA ARG A 217 -8.09 3.57 -2.43
C ARG A 217 -6.85 4.27 -3.00
N CYS A 218 -6.01 3.50 -3.67
CA CYS A 218 -4.95 4.09 -4.46
C CYS A 218 -5.53 4.95 -5.57
N LYS A 219 -4.82 6.03 -5.87
CA LYS A 219 -5.06 6.81 -7.08
C LYS A 219 -4.28 6.20 -8.25
N PRO A 220 -4.83 6.15 -9.46
CA PRO A 220 -4.06 5.75 -10.62
C PRO A 220 -2.90 6.74 -10.79
N ILE A 221 -1.66 6.27 -10.64
CA ILE A 221 -0.49 7.10 -10.94
C ILE A 221 -0.45 7.21 -12.46
N ASN A 222 -0.83 8.38 -13.00
CA ASN A 222 -0.57 8.67 -14.40
C ASN A 222 0.94 8.84 -14.55
N THR A 223 1.62 7.78 -14.99
CA THR A 223 3.09 7.76 -15.19
C THR A 223 3.57 8.79 -16.20
N ALA A 224 2.67 9.40 -16.97
CA ALA A 224 3.01 10.54 -17.83
C ALA A 224 3.31 11.82 -17.03
N CYS A 225 2.91 11.90 -15.75
CA CYS A 225 2.94 13.13 -14.96
C CYS A 225 3.54 13.01 -13.54
N ALA A 226 3.98 11.82 -13.08
CA ALA A 226 4.53 11.73 -11.72
C ALA A 226 5.60 10.65 -11.52
N LYS A 227 6.82 11.13 -11.22
CA LYS A 227 7.72 10.57 -10.21
C LYS A 227 8.79 11.57 -9.74
N GLU A 228 9.11 12.59 -10.54
CA GLU A 228 10.17 13.58 -10.26
C GLU A 228 9.76 15.04 -10.57
N TRP A 229 8.48 15.40 -10.38
CA TRP A 229 8.00 16.78 -10.50
C TRP A 229 7.69 17.37 -9.11
#